data_AF-A0A536NGY2-F1
#
_entry.id   AF-A0A536NGY2-F1
#
_cell.length_a   1.000
_cell.length_b   1.000
_cell.length_c   1.000
_cell.angle_alpha   90.00
_cell.angle_beta   90.00
_cell.angle_gamma   90.00
#
_symmetry.space_group_name_H-M   'P 1'
#
loop_
_entity.id
_entity.type
_entity.pdbx_description
1 polymer ?
#
loop_
_entity_poly.entity_id
_entity_poly.type
_entity_poly.pdbx_seq_one_letter_code
_entity_poly.pdbx_strand_id
1 'polypeptide(L)' 'MSNLVNEILLRAAKAGAAAIVGLILYLLLIGPFGVTATAELALLSWLSGAALVLLVETSPI' A
#
# COMPACT_ATOMS: atom_id res chain seq x y z
N MET A 1 -21.02 -18.18 6.01
CA MET A 1 -19.69 -18.03 6.65
C MET A 1 -18.55 -17.89 5.63
N SER A 2 -18.51 -18.70 4.55
CA SER A 2 -17.45 -18.60 3.52
C SER A 2 -17.32 -17.22 2.86
N ASN A 3 -18.43 -16.49 2.64
CA ASN A 3 -18.39 -15.12 2.11
C ASN A 3 -17.68 -14.11 3.05
N LEU A 4 -17.89 -14.21 4.36
CA LEU A 4 -17.26 -13.29 5.32
C LEU A 4 -15.74 -13.47 5.36
N VAL A 5 -15.28 -14.73 5.28
CA VAL A 5 -13.85 -15.06 5.23
C VAL A 5 -13.23 -14.52 3.94
N ASN A 6 -13.86 -14.73 2.79
CA ASN A 6 -13.38 -14.22 1.51
C ASN A 6 -13.30 -12.68 1.50
N GLU A 7 -14.30 -12.01 2.07
CA GLU A 7 -14.30 -10.56 2.24
C GLU A 7 -13.15 -10.04 3.11
N ILE A 8 -12.84 -10.73 4.22
CA ILE A 8 -11.71 -10.36 5.09
C ILE A 8 -10.39 -10.59 4.36
N LEU A 9 -10.24 -11.72 3.67
CA LEU A 9 -9.04 -12.04 2.90
C LEU A 9 -8.81 -11.03 1.77
N LEU A 10 -9.89 -10.60 1.09
CA LEU A 10 -9.80 -9.58 0.05
C LEU A 10 -9.33 -8.24 0.61
N ARG A 11 -9.87 -7.80 1.75
CA ARG A 11 -9.41 -6.57 2.43
C ARG A 11 -7.95 -6.67 2.89
N ALA A 12 -7.53 -7.82 3.38
CA ALA A 12 -6.14 -8.08 3.73
C ALA A 12 -5.23 -8.05 2.49
N ALA A 13 -5.69 -8.61 1.36
CA ALA A 13 -4.95 -8.56 0.10
C ALA A 13 -4.77 -7.12 -0.40
N LYS A 14 -5.78 -6.25 -0.27
CA LYS A 14 -5.69 -4.81 -0.58
C LYS A 14 -4.65 -4.10 0.29
N ALA A 15 -4.62 -4.39 1.59
CA ALA A 15 -3.59 -3.88 2.49
C ALA A 15 -2.17 -4.37 2.10
N GLY A 16 -2.06 -5.63 1.66
CA GLY A 16 -0.82 -6.19 1.11
C GLY A 16 -0.37 -5.51 -0.18
N ALA A 17 -1.30 -5.24 -1.10
CA ALA A 17 -1.01 -4.50 -2.33
C ALA A 17 -0.51 -3.07 -2.01
N ALA A 18 -1.17 -2.37 -1.07
CA ALA A 18 -0.74 -1.07 -0.60
C ALA A 18 0.67 -1.09 0.02
N ALA A 19 1.01 -2.15 0.77
CA ALA A 19 2.36 -2.35 1.30
C ALA A 19 3.41 -2.49 0.20
N ILE A 20 3.12 -3.24 -0.87
CA ILE A 20 4.04 -3.41 -2.00
C ILE A 20 4.24 -2.08 -2.73
N VAL A 21 3.15 -1.37 -3.06
CA VAL A 21 3.23 -0.07 -3.74
C VAL A 21 3.99 0.95 -2.90
N GLY A 22 3.70 1.03 -1.61
CA GLY A 22 4.39 1.92 -0.68
C GLY A 22 5.87 1.58 -0.52
N LEU A 23 6.23 0.30 -0.49
CA LEU A 23 7.61 -0.15 -0.47
C LEU A 23 8.37 0.28 -1.73
N ILE A 24 7.75 0.13 -2.91
CA ILE A 24 8.36 0.56 -4.18
C ILE A 24 8.62 2.07 -4.15
N LEU A 25 7.64 2.88 -3.70
CA LEU A 25 7.80 4.32 -3.55
C LEU A 25 8.94 4.67 -2.58
N TYR A 26 8.98 4.00 -1.42
CA TYR A 26 10.03 4.21 -0.42
C TYR A 26 11.41 3.91 -1.00
N LEU A 27 11.57 2.77 -1.68
CA LEU A 27 12.84 2.37 -2.31
C LEU A 27 13.29 3.33 -3.41
N LEU A 28 12.35 3.87 -4.20
CA LEU A 28 12.65 4.91 -5.17
C LEU A 28 13.13 6.20 -4.47
N LEU A 29 12.47 6.61 -3.39
CA LEU A 29 12.84 7.84 -2.67
C LEU A 29 14.22 7.74 -2.03
N ILE A 30 14.54 6.63 -1.38
CA ILE A 30 15.85 6.48 -0.71
C ILE A 30 16.97 6.08 -1.67
N GLY A 31 16.65 5.41 -2.78
CA GLY A 31 17.63 4.94 -3.76
C GLY A 31 18.00 6.03 -4.77
N PRO A 32 17.31 6.10 -5.93
CA PRO A 32 17.63 7.06 -6.98
C PRO A 32 17.43 8.53 -6.57
N PHE A 33 16.50 8.84 -5.68
CA PHE A 33 16.26 10.23 -5.26
C PHE A 33 17.09 10.68 -4.04
N GLY A 34 17.83 9.77 -3.41
CA GLY A 34 18.76 10.11 -2.32
C GLY A 34 18.11 10.73 -1.08
N VAL A 35 16.81 10.51 -0.85
CA VAL A 35 16.12 10.99 0.35
C VAL A 35 16.57 10.17 1.56
N THR A 36 16.79 10.83 2.69
CA THR A 36 17.16 10.16 3.94
C THR A 36 16.11 9.13 4.36
N ALA A 37 16.55 7.89 4.57
CA ALA A 37 15.72 6.81 5.07
C ALA A 37 15.24 7.10 6.51
N THR A 38 13.93 7.23 6.70
CA THR A 38 13.31 7.41 8.02
C THR A 38 12.04 6.55 8.14
N ALA A 39 11.67 6.23 9.38
CA ALA A 39 10.42 5.52 9.65
C ALA A 39 9.19 6.34 9.20
N GLU A 40 9.24 7.66 9.37
CA GLU A 40 8.19 8.56 8.89
C GLU A 40 8.02 8.48 7.36
N LEU A 41 9.11 8.50 6.60
CA LEU A 41 9.08 8.37 5.14
C LEU A 41 8.51 7.02 4.70
N ALA A 42 8.85 5.93 5.40
CA ALA A 42 8.29 4.61 5.12
C ALA A 42 6.77 4.58 5.33
N LEU A 43 6.28 5.18 6.44
CA LEU A 43 4.86 5.27 6.74
C LEU A 43 4.12 6.17 5.73
N LEU A 44 4.69 7.32 5.36
CA LEU A 44 4.12 8.22 4.36
C LEU A 44 4.06 7.56 2.97
N SER A 45 5.08 6.80 2.60
CA SER A 45 5.11 6.04 1.33
C SER A 45 4.05 4.94 1.34
N TRP A 46 3.87 4.24 2.46
CA TRP A 46 2.79 3.27 2.64
C TRP A 46 1.40 3.89 2.55
N LEU A 47 1.15 5.00 3.25
CA LEU A 47 -0.12 5.73 3.19
C LEU A 47 -0.42 6.23 1.77
N SER A 48 0.61 6.69 1.04
CA SER A 48 0.49 7.09 -0.35
C SER A 48 0.14 5.91 -1.27
N GLY A 49 0.77 4.76 -1.06
CA GLY A 49 0.43 3.52 -1.76
C GLY A 49 -0.99 3.04 -1.46
N ALA A 50 -1.45 3.15 -0.21
CA ALA A 50 -2.82 2.83 0.18
C ALA A 50 -3.84 3.76 -0.50
N ALA A 51 -3.57 5.07 -0.53
CA ALA A 51 -4.42 6.03 -1.24
C ALA A 51 -4.52 5.71 -2.75
N LEU A 52 -3.41 5.31 -3.38
CA LEU A 52 -3.40 4.89 -4.79
C LEU A 52 -4.26 3.66 -5.04
N VAL A 53 -4.14 2.63 -4.18
CA VAL A 53 -4.99 1.42 -4.28
C VAL A 53 -6.47 1.80 -4.18
N LEU A 54 -6.84 2.66 -3.23
CA LEU A 54 -8.22 3.13 -3.07
C LEU A 54 -8.73 3.94 -4.27
N LEU A 55 -7.87 4.72 -4.92
CA LEU A 55 -8.24 5.54 -6.09
C LEU A 55 -8.45 4.72 -7.36
N VAL A 56 -7.72 3.61 -7.52
CA VAL A 56 -7.80 2.73 -8.70
C VAL A 56 -8.92 1.69 -8.55
N GLU A 57 -9.38 1.44 -7.32
CA GLU A 57 -10.54 0.58 -7.09
C GLU A 57 -11.84 1.21 -7.61
N THR A 58 -12.19 0.86 -8.85
CA THR A 58 -13.43 1.27 -9.51
C THR A 58 -14.65 0.50 -9.03
N SER A 59 -14.48 -0.51 -8.18
CA SER A 59 -15.59 -1.25 -7.58
C SER A 59 -15.31 -1.54 -6.11
N PRO A 60 -16.34 -1.49 -5.24
CA PRO A 60 -16.17 -1.73 -3.81
C PRO A 60 -15.74 -3.17 -3.47
N ILE A 61 -15.67 -4.06 -4.47
CA ILE A 61 -15.39 -5.49 -4.38
C ILE A 61 -14.49 -5.89 -5.55
#